data_AF-A0A7C1P4Z1-F1
#
_entry.id   AF-A0A7C1P4Z1-F1
#
_cell.length_a   1.000
_cell.length_b   1.000
_cell.length_c   1.000
_cell.angle_alpha   90.00
_cell.angle_beta   90.00
_cell.angle_gamma   90.00
#
_symmetry.space_group_name_H-M   'P 1'
#
loop_
_entity.id
_entity.type
_entity.pdbx_description
1 polymer ?
#
loop_
_entity_poly.entity_id
_entity_poly.type
_entity_poly.pdbx_seq_one_letter_code
_entity_poly.pdbx_strand_id
1 'polypeptide(L)'
;MSEIIEKQIECYETLLREMWTASAKYLGMFSTNLLVERVVWEVSLEYQEIELLQYDQNGISCARITASLEENPDLPVEDMLMKFITRYLSILAKLLGHERTEEIKKRLSEEFTAISFASEEE
;
A
#
# COMPACT_ATOMS: atom_id res chain seq x y z
N MET A 1 8.12 14.62 -16.09
CA MET A 1 8.42 14.00 -14.77
C MET A 1 7.15 13.78 -13.97
N SER A 2 6.15 14.70 -13.99
CA SER A 2 4.88 14.47 -13.29
C SER A 2 4.08 13.28 -13.83
N GLU A 3 3.90 13.12 -15.15
CA GLU A 3 3.08 12.02 -15.69
C GLU A 3 3.56 10.59 -15.33
N ILE A 4 4.87 10.37 -15.19
CA ILE A 4 5.41 9.05 -14.83
C ILE A 4 5.12 8.77 -13.35
N ILE A 5 5.36 9.77 -12.49
CA ILE A 5 5.11 9.66 -11.05
C ILE A 5 3.60 9.54 -10.77
N GLU A 6 2.77 10.30 -11.48
CA GLU A 6 1.31 10.22 -11.38
C GLU A 6 0.79 8.82 -11.73
N LYS A 7 1.24 8.24 -12.87
CA LYS A 7 0.89 6.86 -13.23
C LYS A 7 1.35 5.85 -12.19
N GLN A 8 2.55 6.05 -11.63
CA GLN A 8 3.06 5.18 -10.58
C GLN A 8 2.21 5.26 -9.31
N ILE A 9 1.76 6.44 -8.92
CA ILE A 9 0.83 6.64 -7.80
C ILE A 9 -0.51 5.98 -8.10
N GLU A 10 -1.04 6.08 -9.31
CA GLU A 10 -2.28 5.39 -9.71
C GLU A 10 -2.16 3.87 -9.57
N CYS A 11 -1.01 3.29 -9.95
CA CYS A 11 -0.73 1.87 -9.74
C CYS A 11 -0.74 1.51 -8.24
N TYR A 12 -0.09 2.32 -7.40
CA TYR A 12 -0.10 2.10 -5.95
C TYR A 12 -1.49 2.29 -5.34
N GLU A 13 -2.24 3.31 -5.75
CA GLU A 13 -3.61 3.53 -5.28
C GLU A 13 -4.52 2.36 -5.62
N THR A 14 -4.39 1.80 -6.83
CA THR A 14 -5.12 0.60 -7.24
C THR A 14 -4.80 -0.58 -6.32
N LEU A 15 -3.51 -0.85 -6.09
CA LEU A 15 -3.07 -1.92 -5.20
C LEU A 15 -3.58 -1.71 -3.76
N LEU A 16 -3.49 -0.50 -3.22
CA LEU A 16 -3.96 -0.15 -1.89
C LEU A 16 -5.47 -0.34 -1.76
N ARG A 17 -6.25 0.04 -2.77
CA ARG A 17 -7.70 -0.21 -2.82
C ARG A 17 -8.03 -1.70 -2.83
N GLU A 18 -7.29 -2.50 -3.58
CA GLU A 18 -7.46 -3.96 -3.61
C GLU A 18 -7.13 -4.60 -2.25
N MET A 19 -5.99 -4.21 -1.65
CA MET A 19 -5.59 -4.65 -0.31
C MET A 19 -6.63 -4.30 0.75
N TRP A 20 -7.12 -3.06 0.71
CA TRP A 20 -8.18 -2.59 1.61
C TRP A 20 -9.47 -3.38 1.39
N THR A 21 -9.90 -3.57 0.15
CA THR A 21 -11.14 -4.31 -0.19
C THR A 21 -11.06 -5.76 0.28
N ALA A 22 -9.92 -6.43 0.02
CA ALA A 22 -9.67 -7.78 0.49
C ALA A 22 -9.70 -7.84 2.02
N SER A 23 -9.05 -6.90 2.69
CA SER A 23 -9.00 -6.85 4.16
C SER A 23 -10.38 -6.58 4.77
N ALA A 24 -11.16 -5.65 4.19
CA ALA A 24 -12.51 -5.33 4.62
C ALA A 24 -13.45 -6.53 4.53
N LYS A 25 -13.27 -7.40 3.52
CA LYS A 25 -14.02 -8.65 3.38
C LYS A 25 -13.76 -9.64 4.53
N TYR A 26 -12.56 -9.66 5.10
CA TYR A 26 -12.19 -10.62 6.15
C TYR A 26 -12.26 -10.06 7.57
N LEU A 27 -11.88 -8.79 7.76
CA LEU A 27 -11.78 -8.14 9.07
C LEU A 27 -12.98 -7.24 9.38
N GLY A 28 -13.78 -6.91 8.37
CA GLY A 28 -14.77 -5.84 8.41
C GLY A 28 -14.15 -4.47 8.16
N MET A 29 -14.97 -3.54 7.66
CA MET A 29 -14.54 -2.18 7.27
C MET A 29 -13.93 -1.40 8.43
N PHE A 30 -14.55 -1.44 9.61
CA PHE A 30 -14.06 -0.74 10.80
C PHE A 30 -12.65 -1.19 11.20
N SER A 31 -12.43 -2.50 11.32
CA SER A 31 -11.13 -3.08 11.67
C SER A 31 -10.07 -2.78 10.61
N THR A 32 -10.48 -2.74 9.33
CA THR A 32 -9.58 -2.42 8.22
C THR A 32 -9.15 -0.96 8.27
N ASN A 33 -10.06 -0.03 8.60
CA ASN A 33 -9.70 1.38 8.77
C ASN A 33 -8.79 1.59 9.98
N LEU A 34 -9.01 0.88 11.10
CA LEU A 34 -8.07 0.91 12.23
C LEU A 34 -6.67 0.38 11.86
N LEU A 35 -6.60 -0.65 11.01
CA LEU A 35 -5.32 -1.13 10.48
C LEU A 35 -4.64 -0.05 9.62
N VAL A 36 -5.38 0.59 8.72
CA VAL A 36 -4.85 1.70 7.90
C VAL A 36 -4.36 2.84 8.80
N GLU A 37 -5.16 3.28 9.77
CA GLU A 37 -4.78 4.30 10.76
C GLU A 37 -3.48 3.94 11.47
N ARG A 38 -3.35 2.68 11.90
CA ARG A 38 -2.14 2.20 12.57
C ARG A 38 -0.92 2.26 11.65
N VAL A 39 -1.07 1.88 10.39
CA VAL A 39 0.01 1.91 9.41
C VAL A 39 0.40 3.34 9.05
N VAL A 40 -0.58 4.24 8.83
CA VAL A 40 -0.34 5.68 8.61
C VAL A 40 0.49 6.23 9.77
N TRP A 41 0.09 5.95 11.01
CA TRP A 41 0.84 6.40 12.19
C TRP A 41 2.26 5.83 12.26
N GLU A 42 2.48 4.54 11.95
CA GLU A 42 3.83 3.96 11.97
C GLU A 42 4.74 4.54 10.89
N VAL A 43 4.19 4.83 9.70
CA VAL A 43 4.95 5.39 8.58
C VAL A 43 5.16 6.89 8.75
N SER A 44 4.25 7.62 9.39
CA SER A 44 4.37 9.08 9.56
C SER A 44 5.51 9.51 10.48
N LEU A 45 6.04 8.57 11.27
CA LEU A 45 7.27 8.77 12.03
C LEU A 45 8.51 8.99 11.14
N GLU A 46 8.46 8.52 9.89
CA GLU A 46 9.54 8.64 8.91
C GLU A 46 9.15 9.51 7.71
N TYR A 47 7.88 9.47 7.30
CA TYR A 47 7.34 10.20 6.15
C TYR A 47 6.03 10.87 6.52
N GLN A 48 6.08 12.14 6.96
CA GLN A 48 4.90 12.85 7.46
C GLN A 48 3.78 12.95 6.41
N GLU A 49 4.12 13.03 5.13
CA GLU A 49 3.19 13.17 4.01
C GLU A 49 2.24 11.98 3.83
N ILE A 50 2.53 10.81 4.43
CA ILE A 50 1.60 9.68 4.43
C ILE A 50 0.28 10.01 5.16
N GLU A 51 0.28 11.02 6.03
CA GLU A 51 -0.94 11.53 6.69
C GLU A 51 -1.92 12.17 5.70
N LEU A 52 -1.47 12.48 4.47
CA LEU A 52 -2.34 12.94 3.39
C LEU A 52 -3.14 11.80 2.74
N LEU A 53 -2.78 10.53 2.99
CA LEU A 53 -3.49 9.37 2.48
C LEU A 53 -4.95 9.41 2.95
N GLN A 54 -5.88 9.41 2.00
CA GLN A 54 -7.30 9.42 2.31
C GLN A 54 -7.81 7.99 2.38
N TYR A 55 -8.65 7.70 3.36
CA TYR A 55 -9.32 6.42 3.48
C TYR A 55 -10.67 6.58 4.14
N ASP A 56 -11.69 5.96 3.56
CA ASP A 56 -13.05 5.98 4.08
C ASP A 56 -13.78 4.68 3.76
N GLN A 57 -15.11 4.71 3.76
CA GLN A 57 -15.95 3.57 3.40
C GLN A 57 -15.81 3.09 1.95
N ASN A 58 -15.22 3.90 1.06
CA ASN A 58 -15.01 3.62 -0.35
C ASN A 58 -13.58 3.12 -0.65
N GLY A 59 -12.73 2.97 0.38
CA GLY A 59 -11.35 2.50 0.24
C GLY A 59 -10.33 3.61 0.38
N ILE A 60 -9.17 3.42 -0.25
CA ILE A 60 -7.99 4.30 -0.12
C ILE A 60 -7.86 5.21 -1.36
N SER A 61 -7.40 6.45 -1.16
CA SER A 61 -7.00 7.35 -2.24
C SER A 61 -5.72 8.13 -1.92
N CYS A 62 -4.88 8.28 -2.94
CA CYS A 62 -3.64 9.04 -2.91
C CYS A 62 -3.79 10.46 -3.46
N ALA A 63 -5.01 10.92 -3.79
CA ALA A 63 -5.25 12.20 -4.47
C ALA A 63 -4.55 13.40 -3.80
N ARG A 64 -4.50 13.46 -2.46
CA ARG A 64 -3.81 14.54 -1.73
C ARG A 64 -2.29 14.38 -1.73
N ILE A 65 -1.77 13.16 -1.78
CA ILE A 65 -0.34 12.90 -1.98
C ILE A 65 0.06 13.38 -3.38
N THR A 66 -0.74 13.03 -4.40
CA THR A 66 -0.53 13.52 -5.77
C THR A 66 -0.54 15.04 -5.84
N ALA A 67 -1.50 15.70 -5.19
CA ALA A 67 -1.55 17.16 -5.13
C ALA A 67 -0.32 17.77 -4.44
N SER A 68 0.20 17.14 -3.38
CA SER A 68 1.39 17.64 -2.68
C SER A 68 2.68 17.57 -3.52
N LEU A 69 2.72 16.75 -4.58
CA LEU A 69 3.87 16.71 -5.49
C LEU A 69 4.01 17.98 -6.35
N GLU A 70 2.92 18.73 -6.56
CA GLU A 70 3.01 20.03 -7.22
C GLU A 70 3.81 21.04 -6.38
N GLU A 71 3.72 20.91 -5.05
CA GLU A 71 4.41 21.78 -4.08
C GLU A 71 5.80 21.22 -3.69
N ASN A 72 5.97 19.90 -3.68
CA ASN A 72 7.22 19.22 -3.36
C ASN A 72 7.50 18.03 -4.30
N PRO A 73 8.11 18.28 -5.48
CA PRO A 73 8.37 17.23 -6.48
C PRO A 73 9.36 16.15 -6.05
N ASP A 74 10.18 16.42 -5.03
CA ASP A 74 11.22 15.50 -4.54
C ASP A 74 10.71 14.54 -3.45
N LEU A 75 9.40 14.55 -3.17
CA LEU A 75 8.79 13.66 -2.20
C LEU A 75 9.08 12.19 -2.56
N PRO A 76 9.62 11.35 -1.65
CA PRO A 76 9.97 9.96 -1.93
C PRO A 76 8.72 9.05 -1.89
N VAL A 77 7.76 9.32 -2.77
CA VAL A 77 6.43 8.69 -2.76
C VAL A 77 6.52 7.18 -2.90
N GLU A 78 7.39 6.69 -3.78
CA GLU A 78 7.58 5.25 -3.98
C GLU A 78 8.02 4.54 -2.69
N ASP A 79 9.06 5.04 -2.03
CA ASP A 79 9.56 4.42 -0.78
C ASP A 79 8.51 4.51 0.32
N MET A 80 7.84 5.67 0.44
CA MET A 80 6.78 5.89 1.42
C MET A 80 5.62 4.89 1.25
N LEU A 81 5.12 4.69 0.03
CA LEU A 81 4.01 3.77 -0.26
C LEU A 81 4.44 2.29 -0.15
N MET A 82 5.65 1.94 -0.58
CA MET A 82 6.21 0.59 -0.35
C MET A 82 6.34 0.27 1.13
N LYS A 83 6.75 1.25 1.94
CA LYS A 83 6.84 1.11 3.40
C LYS A 83 5.46 0.95 4.03
N PHE A 84 4.47 1.72 3.57
CA PHE A 84 3.08 1.53 3.96
C PHE A 84 2.61 0.09 3.68
N ILE A 85 2.77 -0.41 2.46
CA ILE A 85 2.35 -1.77 2.06
C ILE A 85 3.04 -2.82 2.93
N THR A 86 4.34 -2.68 3.14
CA THR A 86 5.14 -3.62 3.95
C THR A 86 4.67 -3.65 5.41
N ARG A 87 4.41 -2.49 6.01
CA ARG A 87 3.89 -2.39 7.38
C ARG A 87 2.47 -2.94 7.49
N TYR A 88 1.62 -2.63 6.52
CA TYR A 88 0.26 -3.15 6.43
C TYR A 88 0.24 -4.67 6.41
N LEU A 89 1.03 -5.29 5.52
CA LEU A 89 1.15 -6.75 5.44
C LEU A 89 1.76 -7.35 6.72
N SER A 90 2.75 -6.69 7.32
CA SER A 90 3.36 -7.14 8.58
C SER A 90 2.37 -7.16 9.75
N ILE A 91 1.48 -6.17 9.84
CA ILE A 91 0.46 -6.13 10.88
C ILE A 91 -0.64 -7.16 10.57
N LEU A 92 -1.11 -7.26 9.33
CA LEU A 92 -2.06 -8.30 8.91
C LEU A 92 -1.55 -9.70 9.24
N ALA A 93 -0.29 -9.96 8.93
CA ALA A 93 0.39 -11.19 9.27
C ALA A 93 0.29 -11.53 10.76
N LYS A 94 0.62 -10.56 11.63
CA LYS A 94 0.51 -10.71 13.09
C LYS A 94 -0.93 -10.94 13.54
N LEU A 95 -1.92 -10.32 12.89
CA LEU A 95 -3.34 -10.50 13.19
C LEU A 95 -3.88 -11.88 12.75
N LEU A 96 -3.40 -12.41 11.61
CA LEU A 96 -3.82 -13.69 11.04
C LEU A 96 -3.08 -14.89 11.64
N GLY A 97 -1.99 -14.65 12.38
CA GLY A 97 -1.11 -15.68 12.92
C GLY A 97 0.01 -16.08 11.97
N HIS A 98 1.11 -16.58 12.54
CA HIS A 98 2.35 -16.91 11.83
C HIS A 98 2.15 -17.88 10.66
N GLU A 99 1.26 -18.86 10.82
CA GLU A 99 1.06 -19.92 9.82
C GLU A 99 0.44 -19.39 8.52
N ARG A 100 -0.56 -18.49 8.62
CA ARG A 100 -1.17 -17.85 7.44
C ARG A 100 -0.28 -16.78 6.82
N THR A 101 0.58 -16.15 7.62
CA THR A 101 1.57 -15.16 7.16
C THR A 101 2.58 -15.75 6.19
N GLU A 102 3.18 -16.89 6.56
CA GLU A 102 4.20 -17.53 5.72
C GLU A 102 3.58 -18.06 4.41
N GLU A 103 2.31 -18.48 4.43
CA GLU A 103 1.59 -18.87 3.22
C GLU A 103 1.36 -17.69 2.26
N ILE A 104 0.98 -16.52 2.79
CA ILE A 104 0.81 -15.28 2.01
C ILE A 104 2.16 -14.80 1.46
N LYS A 105 3.20 -14.78 2.29
CA LYS A 105 4.55 -14.37 1.89
C LYS A 105 5.11 -15.25 0.78
N LYS A 106 4.90 -16.56 0.87
CA LYS A 106 5.27 -17.53 -0.17
C LYS A 106 4.55 -17.24 -1.48
N ARG A 107 3.22 -17.04 -1.46
CA ARG A 107 2.45 -16.71 -2.67
C ARG A 107 2.84 -15.38 -3.30
N LEU A 108 3.07 -14.35 -2.49
CA LEU A 108 3.59 -13.06 -2.97
C LEU A 108 4.94 -13.24 -3.65
N SER A 109 5.87 -13.99 -3.05
CA SER A 109 7.17 -14.25 -3.68
C SER A 109 7.04 -15.02 -4.99
N GLU A 110 6.15 -16.02 -5.07
CA GLU A 110 5.91 -16.81 -6.28
C GLU A 110 5.31 -15.94 -7.41
N GLU A 111 4.33 -15.09 -7.09
CA GLU A 111 3.72 -14.12 -8.03
C GLU A 111 4.74 -13.09 -8.52
N PHE A 112 5.53 -12.49 -7.62
CA PHE A 112 6.58 -11.52 -8.00
C PHE A 112 7.69 -12.16 -8.85
N THR A 113 8.02 -13.44 -8.60
CA THR A 113 8.98 -14.17 -9.43
C THR A 113 8.38 -14.53 -10.80
N ALA A 114 7.09 -14.87 -10.86
CA ALA A 114 6.40 -15.14 -12.12
C ALA A 114 6.30 -13.89 -13.02
N ILE A 115 6.10 -12.72 -12.43
CA ILE A 115 6.11 -11.43 -13.16
C ILE A 115 7.51 -11.12 -13.71
N SER A 116 8.58 -11.47 -12.98
CA SER A 116 9.97 -11.32 -13.42
C SER A 116 10.35 -12.20 -14.61
N PHE A 117 9.71 -13.35 -14.80
CA PHE A 117 9.98 -14.24 -15.94
C PHE A 117 9.11 -13.96 -17.17
N ALA A 118 7.99 -13.25 -17.01
CA ALA A 118 7.14 -12.86 -18.13
C ALA A 118 7.70 -11.69 -18.97
N SER A 119 8.73 -10.99 -18.48
CA SER A 119 9.40 -9.88 -19.17
C SER A 119 10.66 -10.27 -19.95
N GLU A 120 11.06 -11.55 -19.95
CA GLU A 120 12.21 -12.05 -20.73
C GLU A 120 11.81 -12.87 -21.97
N GLU A 121 10.51 -13.03 -22.25
CA GLU A 121 10.00 -13.65 -23.48
C GLU A 121 9.30 -12.60 -24.38
N GLU A 122 10.08 -11.68 -24.96
CA GLU A 122 9.69 -10.93 -26.17
C GLU A 122 10.86 -10.86 -27.18
#